data_AF-A0A1B8TGX5-F1
#
_entry.id   AF-A0A1B8TGX5-F1
#
_cell.length_a   1.000
_cell.length_b   1.000
_cell.length_c   1.000
_cell.angle_alpha   90.00
_cell.angle_beta   90.00
_cell.angle_gamma   90.00
#
_symmetry.space_group_name_H-M   'P 1'
#
loop_
_entity.id
_entity.type
_entity.pdbx_description
1 polymer ?
#
loop_
_entity_poly.entity_id
_entity_poly.type
_entity_poly.pdbx_seq_one_letter_code
_entity_poly.pdbx_strand_id
1 'polypeptide(L)' 'MKSTTQEEKALCDFKAKIEAATGRAPLEREIEAFREQVEVAVAHQQPRVVQLGLCDFQTLDGRATVIEVSF' A
#
# COMPACT_ATOMS: atom_id res chain seq x y z
N MET A 1 -22.40 -0.41 -7.14
CA MET A 1 -21.66 -1.44 -6.38
C MET A 1 -20.69 -2.16 -7.33
N LYS A 2 -19.48 -1.62 -7.54
CA LYS A 2 -18.42 -2.27 -8.36
C LYS A 2 -16.97 -2.00 -7.88
N SER A 3 -16.78 -1.39 -6.71
CA SER A 3 -15.44 -0.97 -6.25
C SER A 3 -14.63 -2.08 -5.55
N THR A 4 -15.31 -3.10 -5.01
CA THR A 4 -14.70 -4.09 -4.10
C THR A 4 -13.55 -4.87 -4.75
N THR A 5 -13.68 -5.28 -6.01
CA THR A 5 -12.66 -6.12 -6.68
C THR A 5 -11.35 -5.38 -6.97
N GLN A 6 -11.41 -4.06 -7.17
CA GLN A 6 -10.22 -3.27 -7.50
C GLN A 6 -9.43 -2.90 -6.24
N GLU A 7 -10.14 -2.54 -5.17
CA GLU A 7 -9.58 -2.28 -3.84
C GLU A 7 -8.96 -3.55 -3.24
N GLU A 8 -9.60 -4.71 -3.39
CA GLU A 8 -9.06 -6.00 -2.94
C GLU A 8 -7.79 -6.39 -3.72
N LYS A 9 -7.77 -6.15 -5.03
CA LYS A 9 -6.58 -6.40 -5.86
C LYS A 9 -5.43 -5.47 -5.46
N ALA A 10 -5.73 -4.19 -5.23
CA ALA A 10 -4.73 -3.23 -4.76
C ALA A 10 -4.20 -3.57 -3.37
N LEU A 11 -5.06 -4.01 -2.46
CA LEU A 11 -4.62 -4.50 -1.15
C LEU A 11 -3.70 -5.72 -1.29
N CYS A 12 -4.01 -6.64 -2.21
CA CYS A 12 -3.15 -7.80 -2.48
C CYS A 12 -1.77 -7.36 -3.02
N ASP A 13 -1.74 -6.45 -3.99
CA ASP A 13 -0.49 -5.91 -4.56
C ASP A 13 0.33 -5.14 -3.52
N PHE A 14 -0.34 -4.36 -2.66
CA PHE A 14 0.29 -3.65 -1.55
C PHE A 14 0.98 -4.63 -0.58
N LYS A 15 0.27 -5.68 -0.15
CA LYS A 15 0.83 -6.69 0.74
C LYS A 15 2.04 -7.39 0.12
N ALA A 16 1.93 -7.80 -1.14
CA ALA A 16 3.01 -8.46 -1.87
C ALA A 16 4.25 -7.57 -2.00
N LYS A 17 4.06 -6.27 -2.27
CA LYS A 17 5.17 -5.31 -2.35
C LYS A 17 5.85 -5.05 -1.01
N ILE A 18 5.09 -5.01 0.09
CA ILE A 18 5.66 -4.92 1.44
C ILE A 18 6.47 -6.18 1.77
N GLU A 19 5.94 -7.37 1.49
CA GLU A 19 6.65 -8.63 1.70
C GLU A 19 7.93 -8.69 0.89
N ALA A 20 7.89 -8.29 -0.38
CA ALA A 20 9.06 -8.26 -1.25
C ALA A 20 10.12 -7.24 -0.77
N ALA A 21 9.70 -6.07 -0.29
CA ALA A 21 10.62 -5.02 0.15
C ALA A 21 11.24 -5.29 1.53
N THR A 22 10.51 -5.94 2.42
CA THR A 22 10.88 -6.07 3.85
C THR A 22 11.19 -7.50 4.29
N GLY A 23 10.82 -8.51 3.50
CA GLY A 23 10.97 -9.92 3.85
C GLY A 23 10.04 -10.40 4.97
N ARG A 24 9.07 -9.58 5.38
CA ARG A 24 8.08 -9.90 6.42
C ARG A 24 6.67 -9.64 5.92
N ALA A 25 5.70 -10.26 6.57
CA ALA A 25 4.30 -9.92 6.38
C ALA A 25 4.04 -8.42 6.71
N PRO A 26 3.09 -7.78 6.00
CA PRO A 26 2.68 -6.41 6.29
C PRO A 26 2.03 -6.32 7.67
N LEU A 27 2.31 -5.24 8.40
CA LEU A 27 1.74 -4.97 9.71
C LEU A 27 0.30 -4.47 9.56
N GLU A 28 -0.52 -4.69 10.59
CA GLU A 28 -1.91 -4.23 10.62
C GLU A 28 -2.00 -2.71 10.39
N ARG A 29 -1.16 -1.93 11.06
CA ARG A 29 -1.07 -0.47 10.88
C ARG A 29 -0.75 -0.03 9.43
N GLU A 30 0.00 -0.83 8.67
CA GLU A 30 0.34 -0.52 7.27
C GLU A 30 -0.87 -0.80 6.37
N ILE A 31 -1.66 -1.83 6.69
CA ILE A 31 -2.91 -2.15 6.01
C ILE A 31 -3.98 -1.10 6.32
N GLU A 32 -4.07 -0.63 7.56
CA GLU A 32 -4.99 0.44 7.95
C GLU A 32 -4.63 1.75 7.25
N ALA A 33 -3.35 2.13 7.22
CA ALA A 33 -2.89 3.32 6.50
C ALA A 33 -3.20 3.23 4.99
N PHE A 34 -3.04 2.06 4.38
CA PHE A 34 -3.45 1.84 2.99
C PHE A 34 -4.95 2.11 2.79
N ARG A 35 -5.81 1.55 3.65
CA ARG A 35 -7.27 1.72 3.55
C ARG A 35 -7.69 3.17 3.72
N GLU A 36 -7.11 3.87 4.69
CA GLU A 36 -7.40 5.29 4.92
C GLU A 36 -7.02 6.13 3.69
N GLN A 37 -5.84 5.89 3.09
CA GLN A 37 -5.45 6.58 1.87
C GLN A 37 -6.37 6.29 0.68
N VAL A 38 -6.83 5.04 0.54
CA VAL A 38 -7.85 4.68 -0.48
C VAL A 38 -9.13 5.47 -0.25
N GLU A 39 -9.66 5.49 0.98
CA GLU A 39 -10.89 6.20 1.31
C GLU A 39 -10.77 7.70 1.02
N VAL A 40 -9.65 8.32 1.43
CA VAL A 40 -9.36 9.73 1.14
C VAL A 40 -9.29 9.97 -0.37
N ALA A 41 -8.57 9.13 -1.11
CA ALA A 41 -8.43 9.32 -2.56
C ALA A 41 -9.75 9.12 -3.32
N VAL A 42 -10.61 8.19 -2.88
CA VAL A 42 -11.99 8.06 -3.40
C VAL A 42 -12.82 9.30 -3.08
N ALA A 43 -12.80 9.75 -1.83
CA ALA A 43 -13.60 10.90 -1.37
C ALA A 43 -13.22 12.20 -2.08
N HIS A 44 -11.93 12.38 -2.40
CA HIS A 44 -11.40 13.59 -3.03
C HIS A 44 -11.22 13.47 -4.56
N GLN A 45 -11.67 12.36 -5.17
CA GLN A 45 -11.49 12.09 -6.61
C GLN A 45 -10.03 12.23 -7.08
N GLN A 46 -9.10 11.88 -6.19
CA GLN A 46 -7.67 11.92 -6.46
C GLN A 46 -7.27 10.80 -7.44
N PRO A 47 -6.07 10.90 -8.06
CA PRO A 47 -5.48 9.76 -8.76
C PRO A 47 -5.54 8.53 -7.87
N ARG A 48 -6.00 7.40 -8.41
CA ARG A 48 -6.17 6.16 -7.66
C ARG A 48 -4.83 5.47 -7.40
N VAL A 49 -3.98 6.14 -6.64
CA VAL A 49 -2.62 5.73 -6.32
C VAL A 49 -2.41 5.93 -4.82
N VAL A 50 -1.98 4.88 -4.13
CA VAL A 50 -1.58 4.90 -2.72
C VAL A 50 -0.08 4.80 -2.64
N GLN A 51 0.54 5.61 -1.77
CA GLN A 51 1.98 5.62 -1.56
C GLN A 51 2.30 5.39 -0.09
N LEU A 52 3.16 4.40 0.19
CA LEU A 52 3.71 4.18 1.52
C LEU A 52 5.24 4.23 1.48
N GLY A 53 5.82 5.17 2.21
CA GLY A 53 7.27 5.21 2.41
C GLY A 53 7.73 4.18 3.44
N LEU A 54 8.76 3.42 3.09
CA LEU A 54 9.52 2.57 3.99
C LEU A 54 10.89 3.21 4.23
N CYS A 55 11.31 3.26 5.48
CA CYS A 55 12.65 3.67 5.85
C CYS A 55 13.67 2.57 5.51
N ASP A 56 14.94 2.94 5.36
CA ASP A 56 16.04 2.01 5.01
C ASP A 56 16.10 0.80 5.94
N PHE A 57 16.01 1.00 7.26
CA PHE A 57 16.03 -0.06 8.27
C PHE A 57 14.83 -1.03 8.21
N GLN A 58 13.80 -0.73 7.42
CA GLN A 58 12.65 -1.62 7.22
C GLN A 58 12.84 -2.53 6.00
N THR A 59 13.77 -2.20 5.09
CA THR A 59 13.93 -2.87 3.80
C THR A 59 15.09 -3.88 3.80
N LEU A 60 15.00 -4.87 2.92
CA LEU A 60 16.02 -5.92 2.77
C LEU A 60 17.35 -5.40 2.24
N ASP A 61 17.34 -4.37 1.39
CA ASP A 61 18.57 -3.81 0.82
C ASP A 61 19.12 -2.60 1.61
N GLY A 62 18.42 -2.20 2.68
CA GLY A 62 18.82 -1.08 3.51
C GLY A 62 18.66 0.28 2.82
N ARG A 63 17.68 0.43 1.92
CA ARG A 63 17.37 1.70 1.24
C ARG A 63 15.94 2.10 1.47
N ALA A 64 15.73 3.40 1.67
CA ALA A 64 14.38 3.94 1.69
C ALA A 64 13.69 3.64 0.34
N THR A 65 12.45 3.18 0.40
CA THR A 65 11.66 2.83 -0.78
C THR A 65 10.22 3.29 -0.63
N VAL A 66 9.56 3.54 -1.75
CA VAL A 66 8.14 3.91 -1.77
C VAL A 66 7.36 2.79 -2.43
N ILE A 67 6.37 2.25 -1.71
CA ILE A 67 5.42 1.29 -2.24
C ILE A 67 4.28 2.08 -2.87
N GLU A 68 4.14 1.94 -4.18
CA GLU A 68 3.05 2.56 -4.95
C GLU A 68 2.09 1.50 -5.50
N VAL A 69 0.78 1.71 -5.31
CA VAL A 69 -0.26 0.81 -5.81
C VAL A 69 -1.43 1.57 -6.36
N SER A 70 -1.97 1.12 -7.50
CA SER A 70 -3.19 1.68 -8.07
C SER A 70 -4.44 0.86 -7.75
N PHE A 71 -5.56 1.53 -7.52
CA PHE A 71 -6.86 0.93 -7.20
C PHE A 71 -8.01 1.56 -8.01
#